data_AF-A0A965UW66-F1
#
_entry.id   AF-A0A965UW66-F1
#
_cell.length_a   1.000
_cell.length_b   1.000
_cell.length_c   1.000
_cell.angle_alpha   90.00
_cell.angle_beta   90.00
_cell.angle_gamma   90.00
#
_symmetry.space_group_name_H-M   'P 1'
#
loop_
_entity.id
_entity.type
_entity.pdbx_description
1 polymer ?
#
loop_
_entity_poly.entity_id
_entity_poly.type
_entity_poly.pdbx_seq_one_letter_code
_entity_poly.pdbx_strand_id
1 'polypeptide(L)'
;MHLYCDTLLSRFNTLYDNIALPQGYNMAMRWCLAERMMPMYGKANAQQIAMINAFAAHSKATIKRTNMKPIQASRYADALIVGKRADAGWILSGGFR
;
A
#
# COMPACT_ATOMS: atom_id res chain seq x y z
N MET A 1 4.07 5.70 7.33
CA MET A 1 2.93 4.90 6.79
C MET A 1 1.70 5.77 6.92
N HIS A 2 1.30 6.46 5.85
CA HIS A 2 0.06 7.22 5.82
C HIS A 2 -1.06 6.24 5.47
N LEU A 3 -2.00 6.03 6.40
CA LEU A 3 -3.23 5.34 6.08
C LEU A 3 -4.01 6.31 5.18
N TYR A 4 -4.13 6.00 3.89
CA TYR A 4 -5.11 6.66 3.04
C TYR A 4 -6.48 6.20 3.53
N CYS A 5 -7.04 6.99 4.44
CA CYS A 5 -8.41 6.93 4.90
C CYS A 5 -8.88 8.37 4.75
N ASP A 6 -10.00 8.61 4.06
CA ASP A 6 -10.56 9.97 3.90
C ASP A 6 -10.88 10.64 5.26
N THR A 7 -10.88 9.85 6.33
CA THR A 7 -10.99 10.30 7.72
C THR A 7 -9.62 10.52 8.36
N LEU A 8 -9.28 11.78 8.61
CA LEU A 8 -8.12 12.16 9.41
C LEU A 8 -8.44 11.94 10.91
N LEU A 9 -7.82 10.95 11.54
CA LEU A 9 -7.97 10.70 12.98
C LEU A 9 -7.04 11.63 13.77
N SER A 10 -7.47 12.85 14.05
CA SER A 10 -6.66 13.84 14.76
C SER A 10 -6.64 13.64 16.28
N ARG A 11 -7.76 13.16 16.86
CA ARG A 11 -7.93 12.96 18.30
C ARG A 11 -8.96 11.84 18.55
N PHE A 12 -8.72 11.02 19.57
CA PHE A 12 -9.74 10.12 20.11
C PHE A 12 -10.37 10.79 21.32
N ASN A 13 -11.70 10.84 21.39
CA ASN A 13 -12.38 11.55 22.48
C ASN A 13 -12.33 10.73 23.78
N THR A 14 -12.46 9.41 23.67
CA THR A 14 -12.35 8.45 24.78
C THR A 14 -11.71 7.14 24.31
N LEU A 15 -11.27 6.29 25.24
CA LEU A 15 -10.73 4.95 24.93
C LEU A 15 -11.77 4.01 24.29
N TYR A 16 -13.05 4.25 24.55
CA TYR A 16 -14.17 3.43 24.10
C TYR A 16 -14.79 3.92 22.79
N ASP A 17 -14.18 4.93 22.17
CA ASP A 17 -14.68 5.51 20.94
C ASP A 17 -14.63 4.47 19.80
N ASN A 18 -15.74 4.34 19.07
CA ASN A 18 -15.85 3.36 18.01
C ASN A 18 -15.34 3.95 16.70
N ILE A 19 -14.18 3.49 16.26
CA ILE A 19 -13.57 3.94 15.03
C ILE A 19 -14.06 3.04 13.89
N ALA A 20 -14.93 3.58 13.04
CA ALA A 20 -15.35 2.92 11.81
C ALA A 20 -14.21 2.94 10.79
N LEU A 21 -13.59 1.78 10.59
CA LEU A 21 -12.47 1.62 9.65
C LEU A 21 -12.90 0.78 8.45
N PRO A 22 -12.32 1.04 7.26
CA PRO A 22 -12.53 0.18 6.10
C PRO A 22 -12.12 -1.27 6.39
N GLN A 23 -12.73 -2.19 5.63
CA GLN A 23 -12.52 -3.63 5.79
C GLN A 23 -11.02 -3.98 5.71
N GLY A 24 -10.56 -4.85 6.62
CA GLY A 24 -9.18 -5.32 6.69
C GLY A 24 -8.25 -4.50 7.61
N TYR A 25 -8.59 -3.25 7.94
CA TYR A 25 -7.78 -2.40 8.83
C TYR A 25 -7.75 -2.92 10.28
N ASN A 26 -8.88 -3.42 10.78
CA ASN A 26 -8.96 -4.03 12.11
C ASN A 26 -8.04 -5.25 12.25
N MET A 27 -7.96 -6.08 11.21
CA MET A 27 -7.06 -7.24 11.20
C MET A 27 -5.60 -6.78 11.15
N ALA A 28 -5.27 -5.82 10.29
CA ALA A 28 -3.91 -5.32 10.17
C ALA A 28 -3.38 -4.67 11.45
N MET A 29 -4.18 -3.82 12.10
CA MET A 29 -3.77 -3.17 13.35
C MET A 29 -3.53 -4.18 14.47
N ARG A 30 -4.38 -5.20 14.61
CA ARG A 30 -4.21 -6.26 15.62
C ARG A 30 -2.91 -7.03 15.42
N TRP A 31 -2.63 -7.50 14.21
CA TRP A 31 -1.44 -8.32 13.96
C TRP A 31 -0.14 -7.50 13.93
N CYS A 32 -0.16 -6.25 13.44
CA CYS A 32 1.00 -5.37 13.49
C CYS A 32 1.32 -4.91 14.92
N LEU A 33 0.30 -4.75 15.77
CA LEU A 33 0.50 -4.47 17.19
C LEU A 33 1.13 -5.69 17.88
N ALA A 34 0.59 -6.89 17.63
CA ALA A 34 1.14 -8.13 18.16
C ALA A 34 2.62 -8.28 17.79
N GLU A 35 3.00 -8.05 16.53
CA GLU A 35 4.39 -8.07 16.04
C GLU A 35 5.32 -7.15 16.85
N ARG A 36 4.87 -5.94 17.20
CA ARG A 36 5.66 -4.96 17.97
C ARG A 36 5.71 -5.27 19.46
N MET A 37 4.69 -5.92 20.00
CA MET A 37 4.65 -6.31 21.41
C MET A 37 5.44 -7.59 21.68
N MET A 38 5.71 -8.44 20.67
CA MET A 38 6.47 -9.69 20.82
C MET A 38 7.82 -9.52 21.54
N PRO A 39 8.67 -8.53 21.26
CA PRO A 39 9.96 -8.38 21.93
C PRO A 39 9.83 -7.94 23.40
N MET A 40 8.72 -7.29 23.78
CA MET A 40 8.51 -6.74 25.12
C MET A 40 7.77 -7.71 26.05
N TYR A 41 6.92 -8.58 25.49
CA TYR A 41 6.03 -9.46 26.26
C TYR A 41 6.17 -10.94 25.89
N GLY A 42 7.13 -11.30 25.04
CA GLY A 42 7.21 -12.59 24.39
C GLY A 42 7.52 -13.77 25.32
N LYS A 43 6.69 -14.83 25.22
CA LYS A 43 7.06 -16.21 25.57
C LYS A 43 7.60 -16.94 24.34
N ALA A 44 8.49 -17.90 24.58
CA ALA A 44 9.43 -18.53 23.63
C ALA A 44 8.86 -19.56 22.62
N ASN A 45 7.61 -19.41 22.15
CA ASN A 45 7.02 -20.38 21.21
C ASN A 45 7.24 -19.97 19.73
N ALA A 46 8.17 -20.64 19.06
CA ALA A 46 8.57 -20.34 17.68
C ALA A 46 7.41 -20.42 16.67
N GLN A 47 6.46 -21.32 16.88
CA GLN A 47 5.27 -21.49 16.02
C GLN A 47 4.36 -20.27 16.08
N GLN A 48 4.16 -19.71 17.28
CA GLN A 48 3.33 -18.50 17.46
C GLN A 48 3.98 -17.27 16.83
N ILE A 49 5.30 -17.15 16.94
CA ILE A 49 6.07 -16.07 16.32
C ILE A 49 5.93 -16.13 14.79
N ALA A 50 6.10 -17.31 14.21
CA ALA A 50 5.95 -17.52 12.77
C ALA A 50 4.53 -17.15 12.30
N MET A 51 3.51 -17.55 13.06
CA MET A 51 2.12 -17.24 12.77
C MET A 51 1.83 -15.74 12.80
N ILE A 52 2.29 -15.03 13.84
CA ILE A 52 2.08 -13.58 13.98
C ILE A 52 2.73 -12.84 12.80
N ASN A 53 3.97 -13.19 12.45
CA ASN A 53 4.69 -12.57 11.33
C ASN A 53 3.97 -12.82 9.99
N ALA A 54 3.47 -14.03 9.77
CA ALA A 54 2.73 -14.38 8.55
C ALA A 54 1.43 -13.55 8.42
N PHE A 55 0.63 -13.44 9.49
CA PHE A 55 -0.60 -12.65 9.47
C PHE A 55 -0.34 -11.14 9.39
N ALA A 56 0.74 -10.65 10.00
CA ALA A 56 1.16 -9.26 9.87
C ALA A 56 1.58 -8.94 8.42
N ALA A 57 2.35 -9.81 7.77
CA ALA A 57 2.73 -9.65 6.37
C ALA A 57 1.52 -9.69 5.43
N HIS A 58 0.63 -10.67 5.63
CA HIS A 58 -0.58 -10.83 4.81
C HIS A 58 -1.50 -9.59 4.91
N SER A 59 -1.77 -9.12 6.12
CA SER A 59 -2.64 -7.97 6.35
C SER A 59 -2.07 -6.67 5.76
N LYS A 60 -0.75 -6.44 5.90
CA LYS A 60 -0.06 -5.31 5.24
C LYS A 60 -0.19 -5.39 3.71
N ALA A 61 -0.03 -6.57 3.11
CA ALA A 61 -0.16 -6.77 1.68
C ALA A 61 -1.60 -6.50 1.20
N THR A 62 -2.61 -6.95 1.94
CA THR A 62 -4.02 -6.70 1.62
C THR A 62 -4.37 -5.22 1.64
N ILE A 63 -3.90 -4.46 2.64
CA ILE A 63 -4.09 -3.00 2.66
C ILE A 63 -3.42 -2.34 1.46
N LYS A 64 -2.21 -2.76 1.09
CA LYS A 64 -1.52 -2.20 -0.08
C LYS A 64 -2.27 -2.47 -1.38
N ARG A 65 -2.79 -3.69 -1.57
CA ARG A 65 -3.58 -4.05 -2.76
C ARG A 65 -4.88 -3.26 -2.85
N THR A 66 -5.61 -3.14 -1.74
CA THR A 66 -6.89 -2.41 -1.69
C THR A 66 -6.71 -0.90 -1.91
N ASN A 67 -5.58 -0.33 -1.50
CA ASN A 67 -5.24 1.08 -1.73
C ASN A 67 -4.51 1.34 -3.05
N MET A 68 -4.25 0.30 -3.87
CA MET A 68 -3.50 0.46 -5.11
C MET A 68 -4.36 1.17 -6.15
N LYS A 69 -4.03 2.42 -6.48
CA LYS A 69 -4.57 3.10 -7.65
C LYS A 69 -3.79 2.65 -8.90
N PRO A 70 -4.46 2.42 -10.04
CA PRO A 70 -3.78 2.07 -11.27
C PRO A 70 -2.76 3.15 -11.65
N ILE A 71 -1.59 2.72 -12.10
CA ILE A 71 -0.57 3.63 -12.61
C ILE A 71 -1.18 4.35 -13.82
N GLN A 72 -1.26 5.68 -13.74
CA GLN A 72 -1.72 6.51 -14.85
C GLN A 72 -0.66 6.43 -15.96
N ALA A 73 -0.88 5.58 -16.95
CA ALA A 73 -0.07 5.57 -18.17
C ALA A 73 -0.50 6.76 -19.03
N SER A 74 0.28 7.84 -19.03
CA SER A 74 0.11 8.92 -19.99
C SER A 74 0.45 8.38 -21.38
N ARG A 75 -0.55 8.21 -22.24
CA ARG A 75 -0.36 7.91 -23.67
C ARG A 75 -0.55 9.22 -24.44
N TYR A 76 0.32 9.49 -25.39
CA TYR A 76 0.10 10.58 -26.35
C TYR A 76 -1.13 10.24 -27.21
N ALA A 77 -1.93 11.25 -27.55
CA ALA A 77 -3.09 11.06 -28.43
C ALA A 77 -2.60 10.61 -29.82
N ASP A 78 -3.25 9.60 -30.40
CA ASP A 78 -2.86 9.01 -31.69
C ASP A 78 -2.91 10.04 -32.84
N ALA A 79 -3.70 11.10 -32.68
CA ALA A 79 -3.75 12.25 -33.58
C ALA A 79 -2.48 13.13 -33.56
N LEU A 80 -1.59 12.98 -32.57
CA LEU A 80 -0.25 13.57 -32.56
C LEU A 80 0.78 12.65 -33.27
N ILE A 81 0.42 11.40 -33.53
CA ILE A 81 1.23 10.41 -34.25
C ILE A 81 0.76 10.37 -35.71
N VAL A 82 0.90 11.51 -36.40
CA VAL A 82 0.58 11.60 -37.83
C VAL A 82 1.86 11.54 -38.65
N GLY A 83 2.04 10.44 -39.38
CA GLY A 83 3.03 10.32 -40.45
C GLY A 83 4.31 9.59 -40.05
N LYS A 84 4.44 8.38 -40.62
CA LYS A 84 5.55 7.42 -40.49
C LYS A 84 5.51 6.61 -39.19
N ARG A 85 5.76 5.31 -39.36
CA ARG A 85 5.83 4.30 -38.31
C ARG A 85 6.59 4.86 -37.11
N ALA A 86 6.19 4.45 -35.91
CA ALA A 86 6.87 4.75 -34.66
C ALA A 86 8.27 4.08 -34.62
N ASP A 87 9.14 4.47 -35.55
CA ASP A 87 10.53 4.08 -35.58
C ASP A 87 11.22 5.02 -34.60
N ALA A 88 11.72 4.48 -33.49
CA ALA A 88 12.44 5.21 -32.45
C ALA A 88 13.81 5.76 -32.93
N GLY A 89 13.94 6.12 -34.20
CA GLY A 89 15.16 6.64 -34.83
C GLY A 89 15.65 7.96 -34.22
N TRP A 90 14.78 8.70 -33.54
CA TRP A 90 15.15 9.92 -32.80
C TRP A 90 16.12 9.66 -31.62
N ILE A 91 16.18 8.42 -31.12
CA ILE A 91 17.17 7.99 -30.12
C ILE A 91 18.58 7.94 -30.71
N LEU A 92 18.71 7.65 -32.02
CA LEU A 92 19.99 7.55 -32.71
C LEU A 92 20.55 8.92 -33.11
N SER A 93 19.70 9.94 -33.27
CA SER A 93 20.11 11.29 -33.70
C SER A 93 20.14 12.35 -32.60
N GLY A 94 19.79 12.00 -31.35
CA GLY A 94 19.92 12.91 -30.21
C GLY A 94 18.90 14.05 -30.17
N GLY A 95 17.62 13.77 -30.43
CA GLY A 95 16.52 14.69 -30.14
C GLY A 95 15.83 15.36 -31.34
N PHE A 96 14.65 15.92 -31.09
CA PHE A 96 13.76 16.57 -32.05
C PHE A 96 14.42 17.82 -32.65
N ARG A 97 14.41 17.93 -33.97
CA ARG A 97 14.78 19.12 -34.73
C ARG A 97 13.60 19.59 -35.58
#